data_AF-A0A9E2L3V9-F1
#
_entry.id   AF-A0A9E2L3V9-F1
#
_cell.length_a   1.000
_cell.length_b   1.000
_cell.length_c   1.000
_cell.angle_alpha   90.00
_cell.angle_beta   90.00
_cell.angle_gamma   90.00
#
_symmetry.space_group_name_H-M   'P 1'
#
loop_
_entity.id
_entity.type
_entity.pdbx_description
1 polymer ?
#
loop_
_entity_poly.entity_id
_entity_poly.type
_entity_poly.pdbx_seq_one_letter_code
_entity_poly.pdbx_strand_id
1 'polypeptide(L)'
;MKKLRNMFLLTIALSVLLYSCRNSKEDSGEVAVNSEAPEVPVVSEAEIRAQQEEKKDAAIRNFVEKLPEVQRYSQLFLVNLEGNTEYVPLEYTPEGDLLVPGGYIFFSYNIADTPQQVAAFTASVQEYCTREAGVPVYLSLDQEGGDVSRLRGITSPLPSASAVAKNMTAEEAQELYSLQGRQMAALGFHLNLAPVAEASFEENRDFLGTRSFGSPQDVETYVKACIAGFQQENIGTVVKHFPGNTNVDPHSGLPEIMLSEAELSDKYLNLFKKVLQGTEEQNSVSEDVDSFLDHNYGEQPLKGVRPLGVLMSHARTSAYDSNTPACLSSFWVTDTVRNSYDYQGLIFSDDIFMAALEKNGFPPEKAVIMAIDAGVDVIMLSEKLFYSALELLLEKSREDVSFKEKLDRAAQRIIKAKIAMGLLEFKETEGDYQVQAVPTVSFDEKSYADAYEAGVALYNAAFKK
;
A
#
# COMPACT_ATOMS: atom_id res chain seq x y z
N MET A 1 48.21 21.38 -1.86
CA MET A 1 49.29 21.09 -0.89
C MET A 1 49.12 21.97 0.33
N LYS A 2 48.90 21.32 1.48
CA LYS A 2 48.98 21.73 2.90
C LYS A 2 49.49 23.15 3.23
N LYS A 3 48.83 23.83 4.18
CA LYS A 3 49.37 24.13 5.53
C LYS A 3 48.26 24.74 6.42
N LEU A 4 47.83 24.08 7.52
CA LEU A 4 48.41 24.01 8.88
C LEU A 4 48.35 25.37 9.62
N ARG A 5 47.46 25.63 10.59
CA ARG A 5 47.24 25.09 11.97
C ARG A 5 48.19 25.68 13.03
N ASN A 6 47.61 26.16 14.14
CA ASN A 6 48.02 26.15 15.57
C ASN A 6 47.57 27.48 16.22
N MET A 7 46.62 27.55 17.17
CA MET A 7 46.51 26.97 18.52
C MET A 7 47.58 27.47 19.50
N PHE A 8 47.18 28.29 20.49
CA PHE A 8 47.68 28.21 21.88
C PHE A 8 46.71 28.88 22.88
N LEU A 9 46.48 28.17 23.99
CA LEU A 9 45.72 28.50 25.19
C LEU A 9 46.38 29.60 26.06
N LEU A 10 45.62 30.28 26.94
CA LEU A 10 45.76 30.16 28.43
C LEU A 10 44.77 31.04 29.27
N THR A 11 44.08 30.35 30.20
CA THR A 11 43.77 30.67 31.64
C THR A 11 42.95 31.88 32.13
N ILE A 12 41.71 31.55 32.55
CA ILE A 12 41.05 31.68 33.89
C ILE A 12 41.64 32.64 34.93
N ALA A 13 40.78 33.54 35.48
CA ALA A 13 40.78 33.92 36.89
C ALA A 13 39.37 34.38 37.36
N LEU A 14 38.88 33.70 38.40
CA LEU A 14 37.63 33.92 39.14
C LEU A 14 37.86 34.95 40.26
N SER A 15 36.97 35.93 40.45
CA SER A 15 36.92 36.68 41.71
C SER A 15 35.50 37.09 42.10
N VAL A 16 35.07 36.49 43.21
CA VAL A 16 33.85 36.76 43.96
C VAL A 16 34.06 38.03 44.78
N LEU A 17 33.13 38.99 44.72
CA LEU A 17 33.02 40.07 45.70
C LEU A 17 31.60 40.12 46.26
N LEU A 18 31.51 39.69 47.52
CA LEU A 18 30.40 39.95 48.44
C LEU A 18 30.40 41.44 48.79
N TYR A 19 29.25 42.11 48.69
CA TYR A 19 28.99 43.29 49.51
C TYR A 19 27.60 43.22 50.12
N SER A 20 27.60 43.36 51.44
CA SER A 20 26.47 43.23 52.36
C SER A 20 25.66 44.53 52.43
N CYS A 21 24.41 44.37 52.89
CA CYS A 21 23.32 45.32 53.01
C CYS A 21 23.67 46.68 53.65
N ARG A 22 23.00 47.74 53.17
CA ARG A 22 22.50 48.81 54.05
C ARG A 22 21.13 49.32 53.56
N ASN A 23 20.19 49.33 54.49
CA ASN A 23 18.77 49.57 54.31
C ASN A 23 18.43 51.04 54.58
N SER A 24 17.68 51.71 53.70
CA SER A 24 16.78 52.82 54.07
C SER A 24 15.85 53.19 52.90
N LYS A 25 14.62 52.68 53.03
CA LYS A 25 13.29 53.20 52.68
C LYS A 25 13.11 54.40 51.73
N GLU A 26 12.04 54.21 50.95
CA GLU A 26 10.99 55.15 50.50
C GLU A 26 11.02 55.68 49.06
N ASP A 27 10.30 54.89 48.26
CA ASP A 27 9.16 55.21 47.38
C ASP A 27 9.41 55.94 46.05
N SER A 28 9.12 55.17 45.01
CA SER A 28 9.39 55.36 43.60
C SER A 28 8.13 55.80 42.87
N GLY A 29 8.22 56.90 42.13
CA GLY A 29 7.28 57.24 41.07
C GLY A 29 8.06 57.53 39.79
N GLU A 30 8.33 56.52 38.98
CA GLU A 30 8.84 56.71 37.62
C GLU A 30 8.23 55.70 36.65
N VAL A 31 7.81 56.23 35.50
CA VAL A 31 6.99 55.61 34.47
C VAL A 31 7.74 54.46 33.80
N ALA A 32 7.21 53.24 33.91
CA ALA A 32 7.70 52.09 33.16
C ALA A 32 7.33 52.25 31.67
N VAL A 33 8.33 52.48 30.83
CA VAL A 33 8.21 52.29 29.38
C VAL A 33 8.16 50.79 29.15
N ASN A 34 6.97 50.26 28.88
CA ASN A 34 6.77 48.85 28.55
C ASN A 34 7.26 48.63 27.11
N SER A 35 8.53 48.25 26.95
CA SER A 35 9.06 47.73 25.69
C SER A 35 9.01 46.21 25.70
N GLU A 36 7.81 45.65 25.72
CA GLU A 36 7.62 44.27 25.28
C GLU A 36 7.66 44.29 23.74
N ALA A 37 8.79 43.88 23.19
CA ALA A 37 8.84 43.48 21.79
C ALA A 37 7.78 42.38 21.60
N PRO A 38 6.96 42.41 20.53
CA PRO A 38 5.99 41.36 20.32
C PRO A 38 6.72 40.03 20.20
N GLU A 39 6.42 39.09 21.10
CA GLU A 39 6.80 37.69 20.92
C GLU A 39 6.20 37.22 19.60
N VAL A 40 7.04 37.06 18.58
CA VAL A 40 6.64 36.39 17.35
C VAL A 40 6.34 34.94 17.76
N PRO A 41 5.12 34.42 17.54
CA PRO A 41 4.80 33.05 17.89
C PRO A 41 5.75 32.13 17.12
N VAL A 42 6.58 31.39 17.84
CA VAL A 42 7.45 30.36 17.27
C VAL A 42 6.54 29.18 16.95
N VAL A 43 6.16 29.05 15.68
CA VAL A 43 5.43 27.88 15.19
C VAL A 43 6.30 26.64 15.42
N SER A 44 5.74 25.61 16.05
CA SER A 44 6.47 24.37 16.34
C SER A 44 6.75 23.58 15.07
N GLU A 45 7.79 22.73 15.08
CA GLU A 45 8.08 21.82 13.96
C GLU A 45 6.90 20.90 13.62
N ALA A 46 6.13 20.49 14.64
CA ALA A 46 4.93 19.69 14.47
C ALA A 46 3.82 20.45 13.72
N GLU A 47 3.59 21.72 14.05
CA GLU A 47 2.62 22.57 13.34
C GLU A 47 3.04 22.84 11.90
N ILE A 48 4.33 23.06 11.63
CA ILE A 48 4.85 23.22 10.27
C ILE A 48 4.60 21.94 9.45
N ARG A 49 4.87 20.77 10.04
CA ARG A 49 4.65 19.47 9.39
C ARG A 49 3.18 19.23 9.09
N ALA A 50 2.30 19.49 10.06
CA ALA A 50 0.85 19.35 9.88
C ALA A 50 0.33 20.27 8.75
N GLN A 51 0.80 21.52 8.69
CA GLN A 51 0.46 22.45 7.60
C GLN A 51 0.96 21.95 6.24
N GLN A 52 2.17 21.38 6.18
CA GLN A 52 2.69 20.80 4.93
C GLN A 52 1.87 19.60 4.47
N GLU A 53 1.50 18.70 5.39
CA GLU A 53 0.66 17.54 5.07
C GLU A 53 -0.75 17.96 4.62
N GLU A 54 -1.36 18.96 5.26
CA GLU A 54 -2.66 19.51 4.80
C GLU A 54 -2.56 20.05 3.36
N LYS A 55 -1.47 20.76 3.03
CA LYS A 55 -1.23 21.26 1.67
C LYS A 55 -1.01 20.14 0.66
N LYS A 56 -0.31 19.07 1.03
CA LYS A 56 -0.13 17.88 0.19
C LYS A 56 -1.46 17.17 -0.05
N ASP A 57 -2.27 16.99 0.99
CA ASP A 57 -3.61 16.41 0.86
C ASP A 57 -4.51 17.29 -0.01
N ALA A 58 -4.42 18.62 0.10
CA ALA A 58 -5.10 19.55 -0.80
C ALA A 58 -4.63 19.40 -2.26
N ALA A 59 -3.32 19.20 -2.48
CA ALA A 59 -2.78 18.94 -3.81
C ALA A 59 -3.30 17.62 -4.42
N ILE A 60 -3.44 16.57 -3.61
CA ILE A 60 -4.07 15.29 -4.03
C ILE A 60 -5.53 15.52 -4.41
N ARG A 61 -6.32 16.20 -3.56
CA ARG A 61 -7.73 16.52 -3.86
C ARG A 61 -7.85 17.29 -5.18
N ASN A 62 -7.05 18.34 -5.35
CA ASN A 62 -7.02 19.14 -6.57
C ASN A 62 -6.62 18.32 -7.81
N PHE A 63 -5.69 17.37 -7.67
CA PHE A 63 -5.30 16.49 -8.78
C PHE A 63 -6.47 15.58 -9.20
N VAL A 64 -7.11 14.92 -8.23
CA VAL A 64 -8.28 14.05 -8.46
C VAL A 64 -9.44 14.83 -9.09
N GLU A 65 -9.73 16.03 -8.59
CA GLU A 65 -10.81 16.89 -9.07
C GLU A 65 -10.61 17.36 -10.52
N LYS A 66 -9.36 17.51 -10.96
CA LYS A 66 -9.02 17.91 -12.34
C LYS A 66 -9.13 16.77 -13.35
N LEU A 67 -9.11 15.51 -12.91
CA LEU A 67 -9.36 14.39 -13.80
C LEU A 67 -10.81 14.43 -14.32
N PRO A 68 -11.04 14.13 -15.61
CA PRO A 68 -12.38 13.86 -16.12
C PRO A 68 -13.11 12.84 -15.24
N GLU A 69 -14.41 13.02 -15.01
CA GLU A 69 -15.18 12.19 -14.06
C GLU A 69 -15.03 10.68 -14.33
N VAL A 70 -15.15 10.29 -15.60
CA VAL A 70 -14.94 8.90 -16.05
C VAL A 70 -13.54 8.43 -15.64
N GLN A 71 -12.49 9.18 -15.98
CA GLN A 71 -11.11 8.80 -15.68
C GLN A 71 -10.81 8.77 -14.18
N ARG A 72 -11.43 9.67 -13.41
CA ARG A 72 -11.34 9.71 -11.95
C ARG A 72 -11.85 8.42 -11.34
N TYR A 73 -13.02 7.95 -11.75
CA TYR A 73 -13.61 6.75 -11.17
C TYR A 73 -13.11 5.45 -11.81
N SER A 74 -12.52 5.51 -13.01
CA SER A 74 -11.69 4.42 -13.54
C SER A 74 -10.52 4.06 -12.61
N GLN A 75 -10.03 5.01 -11.78
CA GLN A 75 -8.94 4.76 -10.84
C GLN A 75 -9.27 3.70 -9.78
N LEU A 76 -10.55 3.45 -9.54
CA LEU A 76 -10.99 2.47 -8.54
C LEU A 76 -10.89 1.03 -9.06
N PHE A 77 -10.53 0.82 -10.33
CA PHE A 77 -10.47 -0.52 -10.91
C PHE A 77 -9.03 -1.03 -11.00
N LEU A 78 -8.87 -2.30 -10.62
CA LEU A 78 -7.72 -3.15 -10.94
C LEU A 78 -8.20 -4.23 -11.90
N VAL A 79 -7.76 -4.16 -13.14
CA VAL A 79 -8.28 -5.01 -14.22
C VAL A 79 -7.18 -5.79 -14.91
N ASN A 80 -7.54 -6.83 -15.63
CA ASN A 80 -6.62 -7.59 -16.45
C ASN A 80 -6.31 -6.86 -17.77
N LEU A 81 -5.23 -7.25 -18.45
CA LEU A 81 -4.83 -6.70 -19.75
C LEU A 81 -4.55 -7.79 -20.80
N GLU A 82 -4.61 -7.41 -22.07
CA GLU A 82 -4.28 -8.27 -23.21
C GLU A 82 -2.80 -8.17 -23.56
N GLY A 83 -2.22 -9.29 -24.01
CA GLY A 83 -0.89 -9.33 -24.60
C GLY A 83 0.27 -9.35 -23.61
N ASN A 84 1.48 -9.41 -24.19
CA ASN A 84 2.76 -9.52 -23.48
C ASN A 84 3.92 -8.79 -24.20
N THR A 85 3.62 -7.94 -25.19
CA THR A 85 4.63 -7.33 -26.07
C THR A 85 4.48 -5.82 -26.16
N GLU A 86 3.32 -5.34 -26.61
CA GLU A 86 2.99 -3.91 -26.71
C GLU A 86 1.58 -3.70 -26.16
N TYR A 87 1.39 -2.61 -25.42
CA TYR A 87 0.08 -2.27 -24.87
C TYR A 87 -0.92 -1.93 -25.97
N VAL A 88 -2.08 -2.59 -25.90
CA VAL A 88 -3.23 -2.31 -26.77
C VAL A 88 -4.42 -1.93 -25.89
N PRO A 89 -4.98 -0.72 -26.04
CA PRO A 89 -6.20 -0.35 -25.35
C PRO A 89 -7.38 -1.21 -25.82
N LEU A 90 -8.18 -1.70 -24.89
CA LEU A 90 -9.28 -2.62 -25.18
C LEU A 90 -10.65 -1.97 -25.09
N GLU A 91 -10.78 -0.90 -24.31
CA GLU A 91 -12.07 -0.33 -23.95
C GLU A 91 -12.04 1.20 -24.02
N TYR A 92 -13.17 1.74 -24.49
CA TYR A 92 -13.40 3.16 -24.70
C TYR A 92 -14.81 3.50 -24.23
N THR A 93 -15.04 4.76 -23.87
CA THR A 93 -16.40 5.26 -23.65
C THR A 93 -17.22 5.24 -24.94
N PRO A 94 -18.56 5.32 -24.87
CA PRO A 94 -19.42 5.51 -26.05
C PRO A 94 -19.03 6.74 -26.90
N GLU A 95 -18.46 7.76 -26.28
CA GLU A 95 -17.96 8.98 -26.93
C GLU A 95 -16.59 8.80 -27.59
N GLY A 96 -15.91 7.67 -27.33
CA GLY A 96 -14.61 7.31 -27.91
C GLY A 96 -13.40 7.69 -27.06
N ASP A 97 -13.61 8.13 -25.82
CA ASP A 97 -12.51 8.43 -24.90
C ASP A 97 -11.92 7.12 -24.35
N LEU A 98 -10.59 7.06 -24.24
CA LEU A 98 -9.91 5.89 -23.70
C LEU A 98 -10.25 5.69 -22.21
N LEU A 99 -10.54 4.44 -21.83
CA LEU A 99 -10.66 4.07 -20.43
C LEU A 99 -9.34 3.53 -19.89
N VAL A 100 -8.77 4.20 -18.90
CA VAL A 100 -7.56 3.76 -18.19
C VAL A 100 -7.88 3.48 -16.73
N PRO A 101 -7.72 2.23 -16.25
CA PRO A 101 -8.02 1.84 -14.87
C PRO A 101 -7.03 2.47 -13.88
N GLY A 102 -7.22 2.21 -12.59
CA GLY A 102 -6.24 2.57 -11.56
C GLY A 102 -4.95 1.78 -11.69
N GLY A 103 -5.10 0.50 -11.99
CA GLY A 103 -4.00 -0.41 -12.23
C GLY A 103 -4.37 -1.64 -13.04
N TYR A 104 -3.35 -2.39 -13.42
CA TYR A 104 -3.46 -3.64 -14.15
C TYR A 104 -2.87 -4.81 -13.36
N ILE A 105 -3.60 -5.94 -13.34
CA ILE A 105 -3.10 -7.21 -12.81
C ILE A 105 -2.61 -8.11 -13.96
N PHE A 106 -1.39 -8.61 -13.82
CA PHE A 106 -0.75 -9.48 -14.80
C PHE A 106 -0.91 -10.95 -14.42
N PHE A 107 -1.24 -11.77 -15.42
CA PHE A 107 -1.24 -13.23 -15.35
C PHE A 107 -0.07 -13.81 -16.14
N SER A 108 0.13 -15.13 -16.03
CA SER A 108 1.28 -15.80 -16.67
C SER A 108 1.36 -15.59 -18.18
N TYR A 109 0.23 -15.43 -18.89
CA TYR A 109 0.25 -15.16 -20.33
C TYR A 109 0.66 -13.72 -20.68
N ASN A 110 0.69 -12.80 -19.71
CA ASN A 110 1.21 -11.44 -19.88
C ASN A 110 2.73 -11.37 -19.69
N ILE A 111 3.36 -12.44 -19.18
CA ILE A 111 4.79 -12.49 -18.92
C ILE A 111 5.49 -13.08 -20.14
N ALA A 112 6.29 -12.24 -20.81
CA ALA A 112 7.13 -12.65 -21.93
C ALA A 112 8.33 -13.52 -21.49
N ASP A 113 9.01 -14.12 -22.46
CA ASP A 113 10.07 -15.11 -22.21
C ASP A 113 11.36 -14.51 -21.62
N THR A 114 11.59 -13.21 -21.76
CA THR A 114 12.80 -12.54 -21.28
C THR A 114 12.49 -11.32 -20.42
N PRO A 115 13.35 -11.00 -19.42
CA PRO A 115 13.21 -9.80 -18.58
C PRO A 115 13.09 -8.50 -19.40
N GLN A 116 13.87 -8.39 -20.48
CA GLN A 116 13.89 -7.23 -21.37
C GLN A 116 12.56 -7.05 -22.10
N GLN A 117 11.93 -8.15 -22.55
CA GLN A 117 10.61 -8.08 -23.20
C GLN A 117 9.51 -7.72 -22.21
N VAL A 118 9.56 -8.26 -20.98
CA VAL A 118 8.60 -7.89 -19.93
C VAL A 118 8.74 -6.41 -19.57
N ALA A 119 9.97 -5.93 -19.36
CA ALA A 119 10.23 -4.52 -19.05
C ALA A 119 9.82 -3.58 -20.20
N ALA A 120 10.01 -3.99 -21.46
CA ALA A 120 9.53 -3.23 -22.61
C ALA A 120 7.99 -3.19 -22.67
N PHE A 121 7.33 -4.31 -22.38
CA PHE A 121 5.87 -4.36 -22.36
C PHE A 121 5.30 -3.48 -21.24
N THR A 122 5.79 -3.60 -20.01
CA THR A 122 5.35 -2.76 -18.88
C THR A 122 5.61 -1.28 -19.12
N ALA A 123 6.76 -0.92 -19.71
CA ALA A 123 7.05 0.46 -20.12
C ALA A 123 6.03 0.97 -21.16
N SER A 124 5.67 0.15 -22.16
CA SER A 124 4.66 0.55 -23.16
C SER A 124 3.29 0.83 -22.54
N VAL A 125 2.90 0.06 -21.51
CA VAL A 125 1.66 0.30 -20.74
C VAL A 125 1.74 1.65 -20.02
N GLN A 126 2.85 1.90 -19.30
CA GLN A 126 3.05 3.13 -18.54
C GLN A 126 3.05 4.38 -19.41
N GLU A 127 3.84 4.37 -20.48
CA GLU A 127 3.98 5.50 -21.38
C GLU A 127 2.65 5.84 -22.05
N TYR A 128 1.92 4.83 -22.54
CA TYR A 128 0.64 5.03 -23.20
C TYR A 128 -0.41 5.57 -22.22
N CYS A 129 -0.59 4.91 -21.07
CA CYS A 129 -1.60 5.30 -20.09
C CYS A 129 -1.34 6.70 -19.51
N THR A 130 -0.08 7.00 -19.16
CA THR A 130 0.29 8.32 -18.62
C THR A 130 0.04 9.43 -19.64
N ARG A 131 0.37 9.20 -20.91
CA ARG A 131 0.21 10.17 -21.99
C ARG A 131 -1.26 10.45 -22.32
N GLU A 132 -2.08 9.40 -22.41
CA GLU A 132 -3.47 9.52 -22.86
C GLU A 132 -4.44 9.87 -21.70
N ALA A 133 -4.23 9.35 -20.50
CA ALA A 133 -5.14 9.57 -19.36
C ALA A 133 -4.66 10.64 -18.36
N GLY A 134 -3.43 11.12 -18.47
CA GLY A 134 -2.86 12.10 -17.54
C GLY A 134 -2.60 11.56 -16.12
N VAL A 135 -2.71 10.25 -15.93
CA VAL A 135 -2.44 9.55 -14.67
C VAL A 135 -1.79 8.19 -14.97
N PRO A 136 -0.63 7.87 -14.37
CA PRO A 136 0.03 6.58 -14.56
C PRO A 136 -0.75 5.48 -13.86
N VAL A 137 -0.61 4.23 -14.32
CA VAL A 137 -1.25 3.05 -13.72
C VAL A 137 -0.28 2.35 -12.77
N TYR A 138 -0.75 1.66 -11.72
CA TYR A 138 0.12 0.69 -11.04
C TYR A 138 0.01 -0.67 -11.72
N LEU A 139 1.12 -1.37 -11.84
CA LEU A 139 1.16 -2.72 -12.42
C LEU A 139 1.40 -3.73 -11.30
N SER A 140 0.52 -4.73 -11.23
CA SER A 140 0.52 -5.73 -10.17
C SER A 140 0.52 -7.16 -10.70
N LEU A 141 0.79 -8.11 -9.80
CA LEU A 141 0.69 -9.54 -10.05
C LEU A 141 0.70 -10.31 -8.72
N ASP A 142 0.42 -11.62 -8.77
CA ASP A 142 0.61 -12.53 -7.64
C ASP A 142 2.00 -13.20 -7.66
N GLN A 143 2.97 -12.61 -6.95
CA GLN A 143 4.28 -13.21 -6.73
C GLN A 143 4.39 -13.66 -5.27
N GLU A 144 3.60 -14.67 -4.91
CA GLU A 144 3.60 -15.27 -3.56
C GLU A 144 4.79 -16.22 -3.36
N GLY A 145 5.22 -16.89 -4.43
CA GLY A 145 6.19 -17.99 -4.37
C GLY A 145 5.54 -19.36 -4.46
N GLY A 146 6.36 -20.39 -4.63
CA GLY A 146 5.83 -21.75 -4.85
C GLY A 146 4.92 -21.76 -6.08
N ASP A 147 3.76 -22.40 -5.97
CA ASP A 147 2.81 -22.59 -7.08
C ASP A 147 2.20 -21.28 -7.61
N VAL A 148 2.15 -20.23 -6.80
CA VAL A 148 1.64 -18.91 -7.20
C VAL A 148 2.82 -17.94 -7.38
N SER A 149 3.49 -18.07 -8.52
CA SER A 149 4.63 -17.22 -8.90
C SER A 149 4.58 -16.96 -10.40
N ARG A 150 4.11 -15.76 -10.79
CA ARG A 150 3.97 -15.38 -12.20
C ARG A 150 5.32 -15.23 -12.90
N LEU A 151 6.36 -14.83 -12.17
CA LEU A 151 7.68 -14.51 -12.74
C LEU A 151 8.69 -15.67 -12.70
N ARG A 152 8.29 -16.89 -12.30
CA ARG A 152 9.18 -18.05 -12.08
C ARG A 152 10.14 -18.35 -13.24
N GLY A 153 9.74 -18.07 -14.47
CA GLY A 153 10.54 -18.32 -15.66
C GLY A 153 11.68 -17.32 -15.90
N ILE A 154 11.63 -16.15 -15.26
CA ILE A 154 12.55 -15.05 -15.54
C ILE A 154 13.28 -14.56 -14.30
N THR A 155 12.70 -14.64 -13.10
CA THR A 155 13.35 -14.22 -11.84
C THR A 155 14.09 -15.36 -11.14
N SER A 156 14.92 -15.02 -10.15
CA SER A 156 15.53 -16.01 -9.25
C SER A 156 14.46 -16.86 -8.55
N PRO A 157 14.76 -18.11 -8.14
CA PRO A 157 13.79 -18.98 -7.49
C PRO A 157 13.12 -18.34 -6.26
N LEU A 158 11.79 -18.39 -6.22
CA LEU A 158 10.98 -17.99 -5.08
C LEU A 158 10.26 -19.23 -4.50
N PRO A 159 10.75 -19.81 -3.39
CA PRO A 159 10.12 -20.96 -2.73
C PRO A 159 8.72 -20.60 -2.21
N SER A 160 7.91 -21.62 -1.89
CA SER A 160 6.61 -21.41 -1.25
C SER A 160 6.76 -20.80 0.14
N ALA A 161 5.73 -20.10 0.63
CA ALA A 161 5.74 -19.50 1.96
C ALA A 161 6.06 -20.54 3.06
N SER A 162 5.44 -21.73 2.98
CA SER A 162 5.75 -22.84 3.91
C SER A 162 7.23 -23.26 3.85
N ALA A 163 7.82 -23.27 2.66
CA ALA A 163 9.23 -23.62 2.47
C ALA A 163 10.17 -22.51 2.99
N VAL A 164 9.80 -21.23 2.84
CA VAL A 164 10.53 -20.11 3.46
C VAL A 164 10.54 -20.27 4.97
N ALA A 165 9.38 -20.40 5.60
CA ALA A 165 9.26 -20.49 7.05
C ALA A 165 10.03 -21.69 7.64
N LYS A 166 10.12 -22.78 6.88
CA LYS A 166 10.80 -24.01 7.31
C LYS A 166 12.33 -23.93 7.19
N ASN A 167 12.87 -23.25 6.19
CA ASN A 167 14.27 -23.39 5.79
C ASN A 167 15.11 -22.11 5.92
N MET A 168 14.48 -20.97 6.21
CA MET A 168 15.15 -19.66 6.27
C MET A 168 14.85 -18.98 7.60
N THR A 169 15.76 -18.14 8.09
CA THR A 169 15.45 -17.21 9.19
C THR A 169 14.59 -16.04 8.68
N ALA A 170 14.02 -15.24 9.58
CA ALA A 170 13.25 -14.06 9.20
C ALA A 170 14.10 -13.04 8.40
N GLU A 171 15.38 -12.90 8.75
CA GLU A 171 16.33 -12.02 8.07
C GLU A 171 16.66 -12.54 6.66
N GLU A 172 16.93 -13.84 6.52
CA GLU A 172 17.15 -14.47 5.22
C GLU A 172 15.89 -14.38 4.34
N ALA A 173 14.70 -14.50 4.93
CA ALA A 173 13.43 -14.31 4.22
C ALA A 173 13.26 -12.85 3.75
N GLN A 174 13.53 -11.86 4.61
CA GLN A 174 13.47 -10.45 4.22
C GLN A 174 14.45 -10.14 3.07
N GLU A 175 15.68 -10.66 3.13
CA GLU A 175 16.66 -10.51 2.05
C GLU A 175 16.16 -11.16 0.76
N LEU A 176 15.60 -12.38 0.82
CA LEU A 176 14.99 -13.04 -0.33
C LEU A 176 13.90 -12.17 -0.98
N TYR A 177 12.99 -11.61 -0.17
CA TYR A 177 11.89 -10.78 -0.68
C TYR A 177 12.38 -9.41 -1.20
N SER A 178 13.44 -8.83 -0.63
CA SER A 178 14.10 -7.65 -1.21
C SER A 178 14.72 -7.98 -2.57
N LEU A 179 15.40 -9.12 -2.73
CA LEU A 179 15.96 -9.51 -4.03
C LEU A 179 14.87 -9.77 -5.08
N GLN A 180 13.72 -10.32 -4.68
CA GLN A 180 12.55 -10.44 -5.55
C GLN A 180 11.94 -9.07 -5.88
N GLY A 181 11.81 -8.19 -4.89
CA GLY A 181 11.32 -6.82 -5.07
C GLY A 181 12.15 -6.02 -6.06
N ARG A 182 13.48 -6.13 -6.00
CA ARG A 182 14.38 -5.45 -6.94
C ARG A 182 14.19 -5.94 -8.37
N GLN A 183 14.03 -7.25 -8.56
CA GLN A 183 13.73 -7.83 -9.87
C GLN A 183 12.35 -7.38 -10.37
N MET A 184 11.33 -7.35 -9.51
CA MET A 184 9.99 -6.83 -9.85
C MET A 184 10.02 -5.35 -10.26
N ALA A 185 10.73 -4.51 -9.50
CA ALA A 185 10.87 -3.09 -9.79
C ALA A 185 11.58 -2.85 -11.12
N ALA A 186 12.67 -3.58 -11.39
CA ALA A 186 13.37 -3.51 -12.66
C ALA A 186 12.46 -3.91 -13.85
N LEU A 187 11.56 -4.87 -13.65
CA LEU A 187 10.58 -5.28 -14.66
C LEU A 187 9.39 -4.29 -14.81
N GLY A 188 9.32 -3.23 -14.02
CA GLY A 188 8.27 -2.21 -14.08
C GLY A 188 7.01 -2.53 -13.27
N PHE A 189 7.07 -3.47 -12.34
CA PHE A 189 5.97 -3.75 -11.40
C PHE A 189 6.06 -2.85 -10.16
N HIS A 190 4.90 -2.56 -9.57
CA HIS A 190 4.78 -1.60 -8.45
C HIS A 190 4.08 -2.21 -7.23
N LEU A 191 3.26 -3.24 -7.45
CA LEU A 191 2.40 -3.81 -6.42
C LEU A 191 2.42 -5.34 -6.50
N ASN A 192 2.73 -6.00 -5.39
CA ASN A 192 2.59 -7.44 -5.27
C ASN A 192 1.32 -7.75 -4.47
N LEU A 193 0.43 -8.58 -5.03
CA LEU A 193 -0.74 -9.10 -4.32
C LEU A 193 -0.33 -10.26 -3.42
N ALA A 194 0.61 -9.99 -2.50
CA ALA A 194 1.19 -10.92 -1.55
C ALA A 194 1.74 -10.11 -0.37
N PRO A 195 1.99 -10.72 0.80
CA PRO A 195 1.87 -12.15 1.12
C PRO A 195 0.46 -12.61 1.53
N VAL A 196 0.25 -13.93 1.55
CA VAL A 196 -0.87 -14.53 2.29
C VAL A 196 -0.60 -14.40 3.78
N ALA A 197 -1.49 -13.72 4.50
CA ALA A 197 -1.43 -13.45 5.94
C ALA A 197 -2.41 -14.32 6.75
N GLU A 198 -2.66 -15.54 6.27
CA GLU A 198 -3.51 -16.53 6.93
C GLU A 198 -2.68 -17.66 7.54
N ALA A 199 -2.94 -17.97 8.82
CA ALA A 199 -2.43 -19.17 9.46
C ALA A 199 -3.12 -20.43 8.91
N SER A 200 -2.36 -21.53 8.87
CA SER A 200 -2.86 -22.82 8.39
C SER A 200 -3.51 -23.60 9.54
N PHE A 201 -4.84 -23.74 9.46
CA PHE A 201 -5.64 -24.58 10.32
C PHE A 201 -6.28 -25.73 9.52
N GLU A 202 -6.93 -26.69 10.19
CA GLU A 202 -7.58 -27.81 9.51
C GLU A 202 -8.65 -27.34 8.51
N GLU A 203 -9.33 -26.25 8.85
CA GLU A 203 -10.49 -25.72 8.13
C GLU A 203 -10.13 -24.96 6.83
N ASN A 204 -8.85 -24.60 6.63
CA ASN A 204 -8.38 -23.84 5.46
C ASN A 204 -7.10 -24.39 4.79
N ARG A 205 -6.47 -25.44 5.36
CA ARG A 205 -5.20 -25.97 4.88
C ARG A 205 -5.25 -26.49 3.45
N ASP A 206 -6.34 -27.10 3.02
CA ASP A 206 -6.43 -27.66 1.66
C ASP A 206 -6.50 -26.56 0.61
N PHE A 207 -7.13 -25.43 0.95
CA PHE A 207 -7.16 -24.24 0.10
C PHE A 207 -5.82 -23.49 0.10
N LEU A 208 -5.22 -23.29 1.28
CA LEU A 208 -3.96 -22.55 1.38
C LEU A 208 -2.76 -23.35 0.86
N GLY A 209 -2.75 -24.67 1.04
CA GLY A 209 -1.64 -25.53 0.64
C GLY A 209 -0.30 -25.01 1.18
N THR A 210 0.64 -24.75 0.28
CA THR A 210 1.98 -24.24 0.63
C THR A 210 2.08 -22.70 0.66
N ARG A 211 0.97 -22.00 0.41
CA ARG A 211 0.91 -20.52 0.34
C ARG A 211 0.93 -19.85 1.72
N SER A 212 0.63 -20.57 2.79
CA SER A 212 0.75 -20.09 4.17
C SER A 212 2.15 -20.36 4.74
N PHE A 213 2.65 -19.46 5.58
CA PHE A 213 3.87 -19.68 6.37
C PHE A 213 3.68 -20.70 7.50
N GLY A 214 2.45 -21.10 7.83
CA GLY A 214 2.18 -22.15 8.81
C GLY A 214 1.45 -21.64 10.06
N SER A 215 2.11 -21.69 11.22
CA SER A 215 1.49 -21.32 12.49
C SER A 215 1.22 -19.81 12.58
N PRO A 216 0.31 -19.34 13.47
CA PRO A 216 0.08 -17.90 13.66
C PRO A 216 1.36 -17.11 13.96
N GLN A 217 2.29 -17.70 14.71
CA GLN A 217 3.58 -17.08 15.03
C GLN A 217 4.47 -16.97 13.80
N ASP A 218 4.56 -18.04 12.99
CA ASP A 218 5.35 -18.03 11.76
C ASP A 218 4.77 -17.04 10.75
N VAL A 219 3.44 -17.01 10.59
CA VAL A 219 2.78 -16.05 9.70
C VAL A 219 3.06 -14.63 10.15
N GLU A 220 2.93 -14.30 11.44
CA GLU A 220 3.26 -12.96 11.93
C GLU A 220 4.71 -12.56 11.58
N THR A 221 5.67 -13.45 11.84
CA THR A 221 7.10 -13.20 11.59
C THR A 221 7.39 -13.03 10.10
N TYR A 222 6.99 -13.99 9.26
CA TYR A 222 7.40 -14.03 7.85
C TYR A 222 6.57 -13.12 6.95
N VAL A 223 5.32 -12.78 7.32
CA VAL A 223 4.56 -11.72 6.63
C VAL A 223 5.25 -10.39 6.82
N LYS A 224 5.68 -10.04 8.05
CA LYS A 224 6.41 -8.80 8.31
C LYS A 224 7.74 -8.75 7.55
N ALA A 225 8.49 -9.86 7.50
CA ALA A 225 9.72 -9.96 6.71
C ALA A 225 9.46 -9.78 5.20
N CYS A 226 8.37 -10.36 4.67
CA CYS A 226 7.95 -10.21 3.28
C CYS A 226 7.58 -8.76 2.93
N ILE A 227 6.74 -8.13 3.76
CA ILE A 227 6.35 -6.72 3.60
C ILE A 227 7.61 -5.83 3.60
N ALA A 228 8.48 -5.99 4.59
CA ALA A 228 9.71 -5.20 4.70
C ALA A 228 10.63 -5.39 3.48
N GLY A 229 10.80 -6.63 3.01
CA GLY A 229 11.66 -6.93 1.87
C GLY A 229 11.17 -6.29 0.57
N PHE A 230 9.90 -6.47 0.21
CA PHE A 230 9.34 -5.84 -1.00
C PHE A 230 9.34 -4.32 -0.91
N GLN A 231 8.92 -3.76 0.22
CA GLN A 231 8.79 -2.32 0.37
C GLN A 231 10.14 -1.58 0.45
N GLN A 232 11.22 -2.27 0.85
CA GLN A 232 12.58 -1.75 0.75
C GLN A 232 12.98 -1.43 -0.70
N GLU A 233 12.41 -2.15 -1.67
CA GLU A 233 12.63 -1.93 -3.11
C GLU A 233 11.47 -1.17 -3.76
N ASN A 234 10.66 -0.48 -2.94
CA ASN A 234 9.52 0.31 -3.36
C ASN A 234 8.41 -0.49 -4.08
N ILE A 235 8.28 -1.79 -3.76
CA ILE A 235 7.15 -2.62 -4.18
C ILE A 235 6.10 -2.65 -3.08
N GLY A 236 4.91 -2.13 -3.36
CA GLY A 236 3.76 -2.22 -2.46
C GLY A 236 3.35 -3.67 -2.24
N THR A 237 2.88 -3.98 -1.03
CA THR A 237 2.35 -5.31 -0.69
C THR A 237 0.88 -5.24 -0.33
N VAL A 238 0.13 -6.28 -0.69
CA VAL A 238 -1.29 -6.43 -0.34
C VAL A 238 -1.44 -7.73 0.42
N VAL A 239 -1.70 -7.64 1.73
CA VAL A 239 -1.92 -8.84 2.56
C VAL A 239 -3.29 -9.43 2.29
N LYS A 240 -3.37 -10.76 2.29
CA LYS A 240 -4.61 -11.45 1.92
C LYS A 240 -4.80 -12.79 2.65
N HIS A 241 -6.02 -13.29 2.80
CA HIS A 241 -7.28 -12.70 2.38
C HIS A 241 -8.10 -12.41 3.64
N PHE A 242 -8.42 -11.15 3.92
CA PHE A 242 -9.12 -10.78 5.15
C PHE A 242 -10.63 -11.04 5.02
N PRO A 243 -11.34 -11.58 6.04
CA PRO A 243 -10.88 -11.96 7.38
C PRO A 243 -10.31 -13.38 7.46
N GLY A 244 -10.28 -14.11 6.36
CA GLY A 244 -9.78 -15.48 6.24
C GLY A 244 -10.52 -16.23 5.15
N ASN A 245 -10.15 -17.49 4.95
CA ASN A 245 -10.80 -18.44 4.06
C ASN A 245 -11.08 -19.79 4.72
N THR A 246 -11.75 -20.66 3.96
CA THR A 246 -11.99 -22.07 4.29
C THR A 246 -11.46 -22.97 3.17
N ASN A 247 -11.57 -24.30 3.32
CA ASN A 247 -11.26 -25.26 2.27
C ASN A 247 -12.22 -25.20 1.07
N VAL A 248 -13.33 -24.45 1.16
CA VAL A 248 -14.20 -24.16 0.01
C VAL A 248 -13.49 -23.16 -0.88
N ASP A 249 -13.15 -23.58 -2.09
CA ASP A 249 -12.56 -22.70 -3.09
C ASP A 249 -13.60 -21.64 -3.52
N PRO A 250 -13.33 -20.33 -3.36
CA PRO A 250 -14.22 -19.26 -3.79
C PRO A 250 -14.57 -19.31 -5.29
N HIS A 251 -13.79 -19.98 -6.14
CA HIS A 251 -14.13 -20.18 -7.55
C HIS A 251 -15.28 -21.20 -7.75
N SER A 252 -15.54 -22.03 -6.75
CA SER A 252 -16.53 -23.13 -6.78
C SER A 252 -17.77 -22.87 -5.91
N GLY A 253 -17.63 -22.09 -4.84
CA GLY A 253 -18.70 -21.72 -3.91
C GLY A 253 -18.20 -20.70 -2.87
N LEU A 254 -19.10 -20.04 -2.13
CA LEU A 254 -18.67 -19.05 -1.14
C LEU A 254 -18.09 -19.73 0.12
N PRO A 255 -16.91 -19.32 0.60
CA PRO A 255 -16.38 -19.79 1.87
C PRO A 255 -17.28 -19.36 3.05
N GLU A 256 -17.57 -20.28 3.97
CA GLU A 256 -18.37 -19.99 5.17
C GLU A 256 -17.59 -20.33 6.44
N ILE A 257 -17.14 -19.31 7.16
CA ILE A 257 -16.39 -19.45 8.42
C ILE A 257 -17.39 -19.57 9.57
N MET A 258 -17.60 -20.82 10.01
CA MET A 258 -18.56 -21.20 11.05
C MET A 258 -17.91 -21.26 12.44
N LEU A 259 -17.27 -20.16 12.86
CA LEU A 259 -16.62 -20.01 14.16
C LEU A 259 -17.40 -19.06 15.07
N SER A 260 -17.26 -19.23 16.38
CA SER A 260 -17.67 -18.21 17.35
C SER A 260 -16.82 -16.94 17.22
N GLU A 261 -17.31 -15.82 17.73
CA GLU A 261 -16.56 -14.55 17.77
C GLU A 261 -15.17 -14.72 18.41
N ALA A 262 -15.09 -15.43 19.54
CA ALA A 262 -13.82 -15.65 20.24
C ALA A 262 -12.83 -16.48 19.41
N GLU A 263 -13.31 -17.54 18.76
CA GLU A 263 -12.47 -18.40 17.91
C GLU A 263 -12.02 -17.68 16.64
N LEU A 264 -12.92 -16.93 16.00
CA LEU A 264 -12.59 -16.12 14.82
C LEU A 264 -11.56 -15.05 15.18
N SER A 265 -11.73 -14.41 16.34
CA SER A 265 -10.80 -13.41 16.84
C SER A 265 -9.41 -13.99 17.06
N ASP A 266 -9.31 -15.13 17.76
CA ASP A 266 -8.05 -15.78 18.11
C ASP A 266 -7.32 -16.34 16.88
N LYS A 267 -8.04 -17.05 16.01
CA LYS A 267 -7.45 -17.72 14.85
C LYS A 267 -7.06 -16.76 13.73
N TYR A 268 -7.87 -15.73 13.47
CA TYR A 268 -7.73 -14.91 12.26
C TYR A 268 -7.57 -13.42 12.53
N LEU A 269 -8.52 -12.81 13.24
CA LEU A 269 -8.62 -11.34 13.32
C LEU A 269 -7.43 -10.70 14.05
N ASN A 270 -6.95 -11.31 15.14
CA ASN A 270 -5.83 -10.78 15.90
C ASN A 270 -4.54 -10.73 15.07
N LEU A 271 -4.33 -11.71 14.19
CA LEU A 271 -3.16 -11.75 13.30
C LEU A 271 -3.22 -10.63 12.27
N PHE A 272 -4.35 -10.47 11.58
CA PHE A 272 -4.54 -9.36 10.64
C PHE A 272 -4.42 -8.00 11.32
N LYS A 273 -5.02 -7.83 12.50
CA LYS A 273 -4.89 -6.60 13.29
C LYS A 273 -3.43 -6.25 13.55
N LYS A 274 -2.61 -7.20 14.02
CA LYS A 274 -1.18 -6.99 14.25
C LYS A 274 -0.39 -6.66 12.98
N VAL A 275 -0.73 -7.29 11.86
CA VAL A 275 -0.06 -7.03 10.57
C VAL A 275 -0.42 -5.64 10.03
N LEU A 276 -1.69 -5.24 10.15
CA LEU A 276 -2.18 -3.95 9.64
C LEU A 276 -1.81 -2.76 10.55
N GLN A 277 -1.79 -2.96 11.88
CA GLN A 277 -1.40 -1.93 12.85
C GLN A 277 0.12 -1.79 13.05
N GLY A 278 0.94 -2.78 12.69
CA GLY A 278 2.36 -2.80 13.06
C GLY A 278 2.56 -3.03 14.57
N THR A 279 3.76 -2.74 15.10
CA THR A 279 4.08 -2.96 16.53
C THR A 279 4.01 -1.68 17.38
N GLU A 280 3.71 -1.80 18.69
CA GLU A 280 3.59 -0.66 19.62
C GLU A 280 4.87 0.18 19.75
N GLU A 281 6.07 -0.40 19.59
CA GLU A 281 7.35 0.36 19.52
C GLU A 281 7.42 1.33 18.34
N GLN A 282 6.54 1.17 17.34
CA GLN A 282 6.41 2.08 16.19
C GLN A 282 5.26 3.09 16.39
N ASN A 283 4.36 2.85 17.35
CA ASN A 283 3.31 3.79 17.76
C ASN A 283 3.77 4.71 18.91
N SER A 284 4.91 4.43 19.55
CA SER A 284 5.46 5.23 20.66
C SER A 284 6.42 6.33 20.24
N VAL A 285 6.65 6.50 18.93
CA VAL A 285 7.25 7.73 18.38
C VAL A 285 6.09 8.63 17.95
N SER A 286 5.79 9.60 18.83
CA SER A 286 4.76 10.64 18.78
C SER A 286 3.30 10.21 18.99
N GLU A 287 2.71 10.68 20.10
CA GLU A 287 1.27 10.72 20.38
C GLU A 287 0.49 11.67 19.44
N ASP A 288 1.07 12.08 18.31
CA ASP A 288 0.54 13.11 17.43
C ASP A 288 0.61 12.68 15.95
N VAL A 289 -0.58 12.50 15.36
CA VAL A 289 -0.91 12.51 13.91
C VAL A 289 -0.60 11.26 13.06
N ASP A 290 -1.64 10.44 12.93
CA ASP A 290 -2.14 9.78 11.71
C ASP A 290 -1.26 9.91 10.44
N SER A 291 -0.31 9.00 10.26
CA SER A 291 0.45 8.95 9.01
C SER A 291 1.08 7.57 8.78
N PHE A 292 0.25 6.68 8.22
CA PHE A 292 0.65 5.43 7.55
C PHE A 292 1.78 5.60 6.50
N LEU A 293 2.16 6.84 6.14
CA LEU A 293 3.14 7.19 5.11
C LEU A 293 4.18 8.25 5.58
N ASP A 294 4.42 8.43 6.88
CA ASP A 294 5.18 9.59 7.41
C ASP A 294 6.70 9.61 7.22
N HIS A 295 7.27 8.73 6.42
CA HIS A 295 8.71 8.72 6.20
C HIS A 295 9.01 9.25 4.80
N ASN A 296 9.12 10.58 4.72
CA ASN A 296 9.60 11.33 3.57
C ASN A 296 8.88 10.98 2.26
N TYR A 297 7.69 11.54 2.07
CA TYR A 297 7.11 11.71 0.73
C TYR A 297 8.18 12.21 -0.25
N GLY A 298 8.57 11.36 -1.20
CA GLY A 298 9.49 11.70 -2.27
C GLY A 298 10.93 11.17 -2.17
N GLU A 299 11.37 10.59 -1.03
CA GLU A 299 12.72 10.00 -0.97
C GLU A 299 12.74 8.48 -1.06
N GLN A 300 11.87 7.72 -0.36
CA GLN A 300 11.52 6.30 -0.60
C GLN A 300 10.28 5.87 0.25
N PRO A 301 9.06 5.95 -0.30
CA PRO A 301 7.85 6.10 0.53
C PRO A 301 7.26 4.85 1.19
N LEU A 302 7.74 3.64 0.89
CA LEU A 302 7.14 2.40 1.43
C LEU A 302 7.90 1.80 2.62
N LYS A 303 8.99 2.42 3.09
CA LYS A 303 9.83 1.84 4.16
C LYS A 303 9.03 1.66 5.46
N GLY A 304 8.72 0.41 5.79
CA GLY A 304 7.93 0.03 6.95
C GLY A 304 7.47 -1.43 6.90
N VAL A 305 6.84 -1.90 7.98
CA VAL A 305 6.29 -3.27 8.09
C VAL A 305 4.78 -3.33 7.93
N ARG A 306 4.11 -2.19 7.70
CA ARG A 306 2.68 -2.15 7.36
C ARG A 306 2.52 -2.32 5.84
N PRO A 307 1.59 -3.17 5.38
CA PRO A 307 1.38 -3.38 3.96
C PRO A 307 0.62 -2.21 3.33
N LEU A 308 0.92 -1.91 2.06
CA LEU A 308 0.23 -0.86 1.30
C LEU A 308 -1.28 -1.11 1.18
N GLY A 309 -1.68 -2.38 1.07
CA GLY A 309 -3.08 -2.78 0.97
C GLY A 309 -3.45 -4.02 1.77
N VAL A 310 -4.76 -4.24 1.88
CA VAL A 310 -5.37 -5.50 2.29
C VAL A 310 -6.42 -5.92 1.26
N LEU A 311 -6.42 -7.20 0.89
CA LEU A 311 -7.42 -7.79 0.00
C LEU A 311 -8.44 -8.58 0.82
N MET A 312 -9.72 -8.21 0.62
CA MET A 312 -10.87 -8.78 1.30
C MET A 312 -11.32 -10.06 0.60
N SER A 313 -11.52 -11.17 1.32
CA SER A 313 -12.07 -12.40 0.76
C SER A 313 -13.58 -12.31 0.53
N HIS A 314 -14.10 -13.27 -0.22
CA HIS A 314 -15.55 -13.49 -0.38
C HIS A 314 -16.16 -14.35 0.74
N ALA A 315 -15.43 -14.58 1.83
CA ALA A 315 -15.92 -15.41 2.93
C ALA A 315 -17.08 -14.74 3.66
N ARG A 316 -18.06 -15.55 4.08
CA ARG A 316 -19.07 -15.16 5.07
C ARG A 316 -18.65 -15.69 6.43
N THR A 317 -19.06 -15.00 7.49
CA THR A 317 -18.70 -15.34 8.86
C THR A 317 -19.94 -15.48 9.72
N SER A 318 -20.15 -16.62 10.37
CA SER A 318 -21.37 -16.85 11.16
C SER A 318 -21.50 -15.95 12.41
N ALA A 319 -20.37 -15.48 12.96
CA ALA A 319 -20.35 -14.69 14.19
C ALA A 319 -20.81 -13.24 14.03
N TYR A 320 -20.75 -12.69 12.81
CA TYR A 320 -21.01 -11.27 12.54
C TYR A 320 -22.00 -11.11 11.38
N ASP A 321 -21.56 -10.67 10.21
CA ASP A 321 -22.40 -10.58 9.01
C ASP A 321 -22.42 -11.92 8.27
N SER A 322 -23.36 -12.78 8.65
CA SER A 322 -23.46 -14.15 8.12
C SER A 322 -24.00 -14.23 6.69
N ASN A 323 -24.62 -13.15 6.17
CA ASN A 323 -25.32 -13.17 4.90
C ASN A 323 -24.54 -12.47 3.78
N THR A 324 -23.62 -11.57 4.15
CA THR A 324 -22.87 -10.76 3.20
C THR A 324 -21.41 -11.21 3.15
N PRO A 325 -20.85 -11.47 1.95
CA PRO A 325 -19.41 -11.67 1.78
C PRO A 325 -18.61 -10.53 2.39
N ALA A 326 -17.45 -10.82 2.98
CA ALA A 326 -16.68 -9.83 3.73
C ALA A 326 -16.30 -8.59 2.91
N CYS A 327 -15.93 -8.75 1.65
CA CYS A 327 -15.62 -7.62 0.75
C CYS A 327 -16.82 -6.69 0.43
N LEU A 328 -18.06 -7.15 0.70
CA LEU A 328 -19.30 -6.40 0.46
C LEU A 328 -19.97 -5.92 1.76
N SER A 329 -19.34 -6.14 2.91
CA SER A 329 -19.92 -5.85 4.23
C SER A 329 -19.25 -4.65 4.88
N SER A 330 -20.03 -3.61 5.21
CA SER A 330 -19.51 -2.43 5.91
C SER A 330 -18.96 -2.76 7.30
N PHE A 331 -19.47 -3.81 7.95
CA PHE A 331 -18.94 -4.30 9.21
C PHE A 331 -17.48 -4.72 9.07
N TRP A 332 -17.15 -5.46 8.01
CA TRP A 332 -15.78 -5.95 7.80
C TRP A 332 -14.88 -4.86 7.23
N VAL A 333 -15.34 -4.13 6.22
CA VAL A 333 -14.52 -3.15 5.50
C VAL A 333 -14.37 -1.86 6.31
N THR A 334 -15.47 -1.21 6.68
CA THR A 334 -15.44 0.07 7.38
C THR A 334 -15.26 -0.10 8.89
N ASP A 335 -16.14 -0.86 9.56
CA ASP A 335 -16.13 -0.89 11.03
C ASP A 335 -14.90 -1.63 11.58
N THR A 336 -14.49 -2.73 10.93
CA THR A 336 -13.36 -3.53 11.37
C THR A 336 -12.04 -3.01 10.80
N VAL A 337 -11.81 -3.11 9.48
CA VAL A 337 -10.51 -2.78 8.89
C VAL A 337 -10.23 -1.28 8.97
N ARG A 338 -11.14 -0.42 8.49
CA ARG A 338 -10.88 1.02 8.48
C ARG A 338 -10.87 1.60 9.90
N ASN A 339 -11.89 1.32 10.70
CA ASN A 339 -12.10 2.00 11.99
C ASN A 339 -11.44 1.25 13.16
N SER A 340 -11.77 -0.02 13.40
CA SER A 340 -11.26 -0.75 14.57
C SER A 340 -9.76 -1.06 14.47
N TYR A 341 -9.24 -1.30 13.27
CA TYR A 341 -7.82 -1.53 13.06
C TYR A 341 -7.07 -0.25 12.72
N ASP A 342 -7.76 0.88 12.51
CA ASP A 342 -7.15 2.15 12.11
C ASP A 342 -6.25 2.01 10.88
N TYR A 343 -6.74 1.28 9.88
CA TYR A 343 -5.96 1.00 8.68
C TYR A 343 -6.20 2.08 7.61
N GLN A 344 -5.16 2.84 7.27
CA GLN A 344 -5.25 3.94 6.30
C GLN A 344 -4.79 3.58 4.88
N GLY A 345 -4.30 2.36 4.66
CA GLY A 345 -3.92 1.86 3.34
C GLY A 345 -5.12 1.54 2.44
N LEU A 346 -4.83 0.93 1.30
CA LEU A 346 -5.85 0.56 0.31
C LEU A 346 -6.60 -0.71 0.72
N ILE A 347 -7.93 -0.69 0.61
CA ILE A 347 -8.75 -1.89 0.75
C ILE A 347 -9.18 -2.36 -0.64
N PHE A 348 -8.79 -3.58 -1.00
CA PHE A 348 -9.12 -4.22 -2.27
C PHE A 348 -10.28 -5.19 -2.07
N SER A 349 -11.22 -5.23 -3.01
CA SER A 349 -12.06 -6.42 -3.15
C SER A 349 -11.21 -7.59 -3.68
N ASP A 350 -11.65 -8.82 -3.43
CA ASP A 350 -11.32 -9.94 -4.33
C ASP A 350 -12.16 -9.81 -5.61
N ASP A 351 -11.92 -10.67 -6.60
CA ASP A 351 -12.52 -10.56 -7.93
C ASP A 351 -14.06 -10.57 -7.87
N ILE A 352 -14.68 -9.45 -8.25
CA ILE A 352 -16.13 -9.26 -8.15
C ILE A 352 -16.90 -10.09 -9.22
N PHE A 353 -16.25 -10.51 -10.30
CA PHE A 353 -16.88 -11.34 -11.34
C PHE A 353 -16.83 -12.84 -11.04
N MET A 354 -16.41 -13.24 -9.84
CA MET A 354 -16.41 -14.64 -9.46
C MET A 354 -17.83 -15.23 -9.44
N ALA A 355 -18.02 -16.34 -10.16
CA ALA A 355 -19.32 -17.01 -10.29
C ALA A 355 -19.97 -17.38 -8.94
N ALA A 356 -19.18 -17.52 -7.88
CA ALA A 356 -19.70 -17.78 -6.54
C ALA A 356 -20.52 -16.60 -5.98
N LEU A 357 -20.16 -15.35 -6.25
CA LEU A 357 -20.94 -14.18 -5.82
C LEU A 357 -22.31 -14.15 -6.50
N GLU A 358 -22.32 -14.28 -7.83
CA GLU A 358 -23.55 -14.24 -8.63
C GLU A 358 -24.52 -15.35 -8.21
N LYS A 359 -24.05 -16.60 -8.13
CA LYS A 359 -24.84 -17.77 -7.70
C LYS A 359 -25.44 -17.63 -6.29
N ASN A 360 -24.93 -16.70 -5.50
CA ASN A 360 -25.33 -16.45 -4.13
C ASN A 360 -26.06 -15.11 -3.94
N GLY A 361 -26.58 -14.50 -5.01
CA GLY A 361 -27.43 -13.30 -4.91
C GLY A 361 -26.66 -11.99 -4.90
N PHE A 362 -25.40 -12.01 -5.33
CA PHE A 362 -24.54 -10.85 -5.51
C PHE A 362 -24.05 -10.80 -6.97
N PRO A 363 -24.94 -10.56 -7.95
CA PRO A 363 -24.50 -10.38 -9.33
C PRO A 363 -23.55 -9.16 -9.42
N PRO A 364 -22.64 -9.13 -10.41
CA PRO A 364 -21.58 -8.11 -10.48
C PRO A 364 -22.08 -6.67 -10.33
N GLU A 365 -23.22 -6.33 -10.92
CA GLU A 365 -23.81 -4.98 -10.87
C GLU A 365 -24.14 -4.55 -9.44
N LYS A 366 -24.66 -5.49 -8.64
CA LYS A 366 -24.96 -5.27 -7.23
C LYS A 366 -23.68 -5.26 -6.39
N ALA A 367 -22.78 -6.19 -6.65
CA ALA A 367 -21.57 -6.38 -5.87
C ALA A 367 -20.62 -5.18 -5.98
N VAL A 368 -20.47 -4.58 -7.16
CA VAL A 368 -19.65 -3.37 -7.38
C VAL A 368 -20.14 -2.19 -6.53
N ILE A 369 -21.45 -1.92 -6.51
CA ILE A 369 -22.02 -0.85 -5.68
C ILE A 369 -21.83 -1.16 -4.20
N MET A 370 -22.12 -2.40 -3.78
CA MET A 370 -21.98 -2.83 -2.39
C MET A 370 -20.53 -2.73 -1.87
N ALA A 371 -19.53 -3.06 -2.69
CA ALA A 371 -18.12 -2.96 -2.32
C ALA A 371 -17.75 -1.50 -1.98
N ILE A 372 -18.09 -0.55 -2.86
CA ILE A 372 -17.86 0.88 -2.60
C ILE A 372 -18.65 1.35 -1.38
N ASP A 373 -19.91 0.92 -1.25
CA ASP A 373 -20.73 1.30 -0.11
C ASP A 373 -20.16 0.78 1.22
N ALA A 374 -19.57 -0.41 1.22
CA ALA A 374 -18.87 -1.00 2.35
C ALA A 374 -17.57 -0.27 2.69
N GLY A 375 -16.97 0.45 1.73
CA GLY A 375 -15.76 1.26 1.91
C GLY A 375 -14.51 0.70 1.20
N VAL A 376 -14.67 -0.21 0.23
CA VAL A 376 -13.58 -0.70 -0.63
C VAL A 376 -13.03 0.47 -1.46
N ASP A 377 -11.71 0.54 -1.58
CA ASP A 377 -11.05 1.57 -2.40
C ASP A 377 -10.79 1.07 -3.83
N VAL A 378 -10.41 -0.21 -3.99
CA VAL A 378 -10.06 -0.81 -5.27
C VAL A 378 -10.94 -2.03 -5.56
N ILE A 379 -11.69 -1.98 -6.65
CA ILE A 379 -12.45 -3.08 -7.21
C ILE A 379 -11.55 -3.90 -8.13
N MET A 380 -11.30 -5.15 -7.75
CA MET A 380 -10.56 -6.09 -8.58
C MET A 380 -11.48 -6.85 -9.52
N LEU A 381 -11.06 -6.95 -10.79
CA LEU A 381 -11.72 -7.71 -11.84
C LEU A 381 -10.67 -8.55 -12.58
N SER A 382 -10.87 -9.87 -12.67
CA SER A 382 -10.02 -10.69 -13.55
C SER A 382 -10.35 -10.50 -15.05
N GLU A 383 -11.46 -9.82 -15.33
CA GLU A 383 -11.87 -9.41 -16.67
C GLU A 383 -11.03 -8.22 -17.19
N LYS A 384 -11.04 -8.07 -18.51
CA LYS A 384 -10.31 -7.01 -19.23
C LYS A 384 -11.14 -5.74 -19.44
N LEU A 385 -12.46 -5.85 -19.32
CA LEU A 385 -13.43 -4.79 -19.57
C LEU A 385 -14.13 -4.43 -18.27
N PHE A 386 -14.28 -3.14 -18.00
CA PHE A 386 -14.83 -2.63 -16.74
C PHE A 386 -15.82 -1.48 -16.92
N TYR A 387 -16.09 -1.04 -18.15
CA TYR A 387 -16.98 0.10 -18.39
C TYR A 387 -18.39 -0.13 -17.84
N SER A 388 -18.95 -1.33 -17.96
CA SER A 388 -20.28 -1.63 -17.41
C SER A 388 -20.36 -1.44 -15.89
N ALA A 389 -19.30 -1.81 -15.17
CA ALA A 389 -19.20 -1.56 -13.73
C ALA A 389 -19.01 -0.07 -13.43
N LEU A 390 -18.16 0.62 -14.19
CA LEU A 390 -17.93 2.05 -14.05
C LEU A 390 -19.21 2.87 -14.30
N GLU A 391 -19.99 2.51 -15.32
CA GLU A 391 -21.26 3.17 -15.67
C GLU A 391 -22.23 3.14 -14.48
N LEU A 392 -22.36 1.99 -13.80
CA LEU A 392 -23.20 1.86 -12.59
C LEU A 392 -22.72 2.77 -11.45
N LEU A 393 -21.40 2.88 -11.25
CA LEU A 393 -20.85 3.79 -10.23
C LEU A 393 -21.14 5.25 -10.58
N LEU A 394 -21.01 5.62 -11.84
CA LEU A 394 -21.29 6.97 -12.35
C LEU A 394 -22.77 7.31 -12.16
N GLU A 395 -23.69 6.44 -12.57
CA GLU A 395 -25.13 6.61 -12.37
C GLU A 395 -25.47 6.80 -10.90
N LYS A 396 -25.01 5.88 -10.04
CA LYS A 396 -25.28 5.95 -8.59
C LYS A 396 -24.73 7.22 -7.96
N SER A 397 -23.55 7.69 -8.38
CA SER A 397 -22.91 8.91 -7.86
C SER A 397 -23.68 10.20 -8.21
N ARG A 398 -24.43 10.21 -9.31
CA ARG A 398 -25.29 11.33 -9.72
C ARG A 398 -26.56 11.40 -8.88
N GLU A 399 -27.03 10.24 -8.40
CA GLU A 399 -28.23 10.11 -7.58
C GLU A 399 -27.97 10.28 -6.09
N ASP A 400 -26.76 9.96 -5.62
CA ASP A 400 -26.41 9.84 -4.21
C ASP A 400 -25.10 10.56 -3.89
N VAL A 401 -25.23 11.72 -3.25
CA VAL A 401 -24.08 12.56 -2.85
C VAL A 401 -23.16 11.83 -1.87
N SER A 402 -23.71 11.03 -0.94
CA SER A 402 -22.89 10.29 0.02
C SER A 402 -22.07 9.19 -0.66
N PHE A 403 -22.66 8.52 -1.65
CA PHE A 403 -21.95 7.55 -2.47
C PHE A 403 -20.83 8.21 -3.29
N LYS A 404 -21.12 9.37 -3.90
CA LYS A 404 -20.11 10.15 -4.62
C LYS A 404 -18.91 10.50 -3.73
N GLU A 405 -19.15 10.93 -2.49
CA GLU A 405 -18.06 11.21 -1.54
C GLU A 405 -17.21 9.98 -1.22
N LYS A 406 -17.81 8.77 -1.19
CA LYS A 406 -17.04 7.52 -1.03
C LYS A 406 -16.13 7.27 -2.24
N LEU A 407 -16.62 7.46 -3.46
CA LEU A 407 -15.82 7.33 -4.68
C LEU A 407 -14.66 8.34 -4.71
N ASP A 408 -14.94 9.61 -4.39
CA ASP A 408 -13.91 10.66 -4.37
C ASP A 408 -12.83 10.36 -3.32
N ARG A 409 -13.21 9.85 -2.13
CA ARG A 409 -12.25 9.41 -1.10
C ARG A 409 -11.41 8.22 -1.55
N ALA A 410 -12.01 7.20 -2.16
CA ALA A 410 -11.29 6.06 -2.71
C ALA A 410 -10.26 6.50 -3.76
N ALA A 411 -10.66 7.36 -4.71
CA ALA A 411 -9.77 7.92 -5.72
C ALA A 411 -8.58 8.67 -5.09
N GLN A 412 -8.82 9.48 -4.04
CA GLN A 412 -7.75 10.18 -3.32
C GLN A 412 -6.78 9.20 -2.66
N ARG A 413 -7.25 8.13 -2.01
CA ARG A 413 -6.36 7.10 -1.44
C ARG A 413 -5.53 6.39 -2.49
N ILE A 414 -6.11 6.11 -3.66
CA ILE A 414 -5.39 5.50 -4.78
C ILE A 414 -4.29 6.43 -5.29
N ILE A 415 -4.55 7.73 -5.43
CA ILE A 415 -3.52 8.70 -5.80
C ILE A 415 -2.43 8.78 -4.72
N LYS A 416 -2.81 8.78 -3.44
CA LYS A 416 -1.85 8.71 -2.31
C LYS A 416 -0.95 7.47 -2.41
N ALA A 417 -1.52 6.31 -2.72
CA ALA A 417 -0.79 5.07 -2.91
C ALA A 417 0.12 5.11 -4.15
N LYS A 418 -0.30 5.72 -5.26
CA LYS A 418 0.54 5.92 -6.45
C LYS A 418 1.74 6.83 -6.16
N ILE A 419 1.56 7.86 -5.33
CA ILE A 419 2.68 8.67 -4.84
C ILE A 419 3.62 7.80 -4.00
N ALA A 420 3.06 6.97 -3.11
CA ALA A 420 3.85 6.08 -2.27
C ALA A 420 4.65 5.05 -3.10
N MET A 421 4.10 4.57 -4.21
CA MET A 421 4.80 3.69 -5.17
C MET A 421 5.79 4.42 -6.08
N GLY A 422 5.92 5.74 -5.99
CA GLY A 422 6.80 6.53 -6.87
C GLY A 422 6.31 6.66 -8.31
N LEU A 423 5.02 6.44 -8.57
CA LEU A 423 4.39 6.70 -9.87
C LEU A 423 4.02 8.18 -10.04
N LEU A 424 3.70 8.83 -8.93
CA LEU A 424 3.39 10.24 -8.83
C LEU A 424 4.32 10.88 -7.78
N GLU A 425 4.54 12.18 -7.88
CA GLU A 425 5.34 12.92 -6.90
C GLU A 425 4.73 14.30 -6.63
N PHE A 426 5.12 14.87 -5.49
CA PHE A 426 4.84 16.26 -5.20
C PHE A 426 5.92 17.17 -5.80
N LYS A 427 5.48 18.14 -6.57
CA LYS A 427 6.29 19.28 -6.99
C LYS A 427 5.95 20.48 -6.12
N GLU A 428 6.91 20.90 -5.31
CA GLU A 428 6.79 22.11 -4.51
C GLU A 428 7.06 23.35 -5.36
N THR A 429 6.26 24.40 -5.18
CA THR A 429 6.47 25.71 -5.80
C THR A 429 5.98 26.79 -4.83
N GLU A 430 6.90 27.66 -4.38
CA GLU A 430 6.60 28.78 -3.47
C GLU A 430 5.89 28.36 -2.16
N GLY A 431 6.17 27.14 -1.68
CA GLY A 431 5.58 26.59 -0.45
C GLY A 431 4.19 25.94 -0.63
N ASP A 432 3.71 25.82 -1.87
CA ASP A 432 2.54 25.01 -2.22
C ASP A 432 2.95 23.76 -3.01
N TYR A 433 2.06 22.77 -3.06
CA TYR A 433 2.32 21.47 -3.71
C TYR A 433 1.40 21.24 -4.91
N GLN A 434 1.95 20.59 -5.92
CA GLN A 434 1.21 20.03 -7.06
C GLN A 434 1.60 18.56 -7.24
N VAL A 435 0.65 17.72 -7.66
CA VAL A 435 0.95 16.33 -8.00
C VAL A 435 1.28 16.23 -9.49
N GLN A 436 2.35 15.52 -9.84
CA GLN A 436 2.75 15.24 -11.22
C GLN A 436 3.21 13.78 -11.38
N ALA A 437 3.21 13.28 -12.62
CA ALA A 437 3.70 11.94 -12.92
C ALA A 437 5.23 11.87 -12.89
N VAL A 438 5.74 10.76 -12.34
CA VAL A 438 7.16 10.42 -12.39
C VAL A 438 7.45 9.75 -13.75
N PRO A 439 8.48 10.19 -14.50
CA PRO A 439 8.83 9.57 -15.76
C PRO A 439 9.18 8.09 -15.62
N THR A 440 8.73 7.27 -16.58
CA THR A 440 9.10 5.85 -16.65
C THR A 440 10.62 5.71 -16.79
N VAL A 441 11.20 4.83 -15.97
CA VAL A 441 12.63 4.53 -15.99
C VAL A 441 12.94 3.37 -16.95
N SER A 442 14.09 3.43 -17.61
CA SER A 442 14.56 2.35 -18.47
C SER A 442 14.95 1.10 -17.66
N PHE A 443 14.83 -0.07 -18.27
CA PHE A 443 15.27 -1.34 -17.70
C PHE A 443 16.75 -1.31 -17.25
N ASP A 444 16.99 -1.43 -15.94
CA ASP A 444 18.34 -1.57 -15.37
C ASP A 444 18.75 -3.05 -15.33
N GLU A 445 19.31 -3.51 -16.45
CA GLU A 445 19.76 -4.90 -16.64
C GLU A 445 20.79 -5.33 -15.59
N LYS A 446 21.64 -4.41 -15.13
CA LYS A 446 22.67 -4.74 -14.13
C LYS A 446 22.05 -4.95 -12.76
N SER A 447 21.21 -4.03 -12.31
CA SER A 447 20.50 -4.16 -11.03
C SER A 447 19.66 -5.44 -10.98
N TYR A 448 19.00 -5.76 -12.10
CA TYR A 448 18.27 -7.02 -12.26
C TYR A 448 19.18 -8.25 -12.14
N ALA A 449 20.28 -8.30 -12.88
CA ALA A 449 21.20 -9.43 -12.91
C ALA A 449 21.86 -9.66 -11.53
N ASP A 450 22.34 -8.59 -10.89
CA ASP A 450 22.94 -8.65 -9.55
C ASP A 450 21.94 -9.22 -8.53
N ALA A 451 20.66 -8.80 -8.59
CA ALA A 451 19.61 -9.32 -7.72
C ALA A 451 19.28 -10.79 -8.00
N TYR A 452 19.22 -11.17 -9.28
CA TYR A 452 18.98 -12.54 -9.71
C TYR A 452 20.06 -13.49 -9.18
N GLU A 453 21.34 -13.14 -9.38
CA GLU A 453 22.47 -13.97 -8.94
C GLU A 453 22.51 -14.15 -7.42
N ALA A 454 22.29 -13.05 -6.68
CA ALA A 454 22.19 -13.09 -5.22
C ALA A 454 21.01 -13.96 -4.75
N GLY A 455 19.85 -13.85 -5.40
CA GLY A 455 18.67 -14.65 -5.07
C GLY A 455 18.91 -16.15 -5.30
N VAL A 456 19.59 -16.51 -6.39
CA VAL A 456 19.99 -17.90 -6.66
C VAL A 456 20.98 -18.40 -5.60
N ALA A 457 21.94 -17.59 -5.19
CA ALA A 457 22.91 -17.96 -4.16
C ALA A 457 22.23 -18.21 -2.81
N LEU A 458 21.34 -17.30 -2.39
CA LEU A 458 20.57 -17.42 -1.14
C LEU A 458 19.66 -18.65 -1.14
N TYR A 459 18.92 -18.88 -2.23
CA TYR A 459 18.10 -20.09 -2.40
C TYR A 459 18.94 -21.37 -2.27
N ASN A 460 20.09 -21.43 -2.94
CA ASN A 460 20.95 -22.60 -2.86
C ASN A 460 21.48 -22.84 -1.44
N ALA A 461 21.81 -21.79 -0.69
CA ALA A 461 22.28 -21.91 0.68
C ALA A 461 21.21 -22.44 1.65
N ALA A 462 19.95 -22.07 1.43
CA ALA A 462 18.82 -22.49 2.26
C ALA A 462 18.32 -23.91 1.93
N PHE A 463 18.31 -24.30 0.65
CA PHE A 463 17.60 -25.50 0.18
C PHE A 463 18.49 -26.68 -0.28
N LYS A 464 19.81 -26.53 -0.31
CA LYS A 464 20.76 -27.63 -0.65
C LYS A 464 21.46 -28.24 0.58
N LYS A 465 20.92 -28.03 1.79
CA LYS A 465 21.44 -28.61 3.05
C LYS A 465 20.96 -30.03 3.27
#